data_AF-A0A062U3M8-F1
#
_entry.id   AF-A0A062U3M8-F1
#
_cell.length_a   1.000
_cell.length_b   1.000
_cell.length_c   1.000
_cell.angle_alpha   90.00
_cell.angle_beta   90.00
_cell.angle_gamma   90.00
#
_symmetry.space_group_name_H-M   'P 1'
#
loop_
_entity.id
_entity.type
_entity.pdbx_description
1 polymer ?
#
loop_
_entity_poly.entity_id
_entity_poly.type
_entity_poly.pdbx_seq_one_letter_code
_entity_poly.pdbx_strand_id
1 'polypeptide(L)'
;MQLAVRPGRAVLNANIRPEYMESSVRLRAVSDGLDDVNIIKMHPYRMRDLLEEKRLAKLGPKELTAKLNEKYENRYFVVIFRENSKTVLKRELKILPVWVKTKENEVRADGETARLLKKGSASLRDDDTDAAHGVDGVFDLFVRPIRWWDVRHWLFHPNRKVKVGVRVAFFITALEYSSDIWRVMRAVLTAPF
;
A
#
# COMPACT_ATOMS: atom_id res chain seq x y z
N MET A 1 31.72 -27.36 9.31
CA MET A 1 31.95 -25.91 9.54
C MET A 1 30.58 -25.25 9.64
N GLN A 2 30.13 -24.99 10.87
CA GLN A 2 28.84 -24.36 11.16
C GLN A 2 28.96 -22.85 10.90
N LEU A 3 28.09 -22.30 10.06
CA LEU A 3 27.97 -20.85 9.89
C LEU A 3 27.04 -20.30 10.96
N ALA A 4 27.65 -19.63 11.93
CA ALA A 4 27.00 -18.96 13.03
C ALA A 4 26.09 -17.82 12.53
N VAL A 5 24.82 -17.89 12.89
CA VAL A 5 23.88 -16.78 12.83
C VAL A 5 24.32 -15.75 13.87
N ARG A 6 24.80 -14.58 13.42
CA ARG A 6 25.02 -13.44 14.32
C ARG A 6 23.72 -12.64 14.48
N PRO A 7 23.30 -12.31 15.71
CA PRO A 7 22.20 -11.39 15.95
C PRO A 7 22.71 -9.96 15.74
N GLY A 8 22.42 -9.39 14.57
CA GLY A 8 22.74 -8.01 14.24
C GLY A 8 21.58 -7.09 14.61
N ARG A 9 21.83 -6.21 15.58
CA ARG A 9 21.07 -5.00 15.93
C ARG A 9 20.18 -4.48 14.79
N ALA A 10 18.88 -4.32 15.10
CA ALA A 10 17.96 -3.51 14.32
C ALA A 10 18.57 -2.10 14.14
N VAL A 11 19.04 -1.82 12.92
CA VAL A 11 19.29 -0.46 12.48
C VAL A 11 17.90 0.15 12.31
N LEU A 12 17.47 0.93 13.30
CA LEU A 12 16.35 1.86 13.18
C LEU A 12 16.65 2.78 12.00
N ASN A 13 16.15 2.41 10.83
CA ASN A 13 16.19 3.23 9.63
C ASN A 13 15.34 4.47 9.89
N ALA A 14 16.01 5.61 10.06
CA ALA A 14 15.46 6.89 10.53
C ALA A 14 14.35 7.53 9.66
N ASN A 15 13.80 6.83 8.67
CA ASN A 15 12.79 7.35 7.74
C ASN A 15 11.48 6.56 7.72
N ILE A 16 11.36 5.45 8.46
CA ILE A 16 10.09 4.75 8.61
C ILE A 16 9.50 5.13 9.95
N ARG A 17 8.38 5.84 9.90
CA ARG A 17 7.69 6.25 11.10
C ARG A 17 7.06 5.01 11.78
N PRO A 18 6.95 4.97 13.11
CA PRO A 18 6.44 3.80 13.83
C PRO A 18 5.01 3.39 13.47
N GLU A 19 4.24 4.24 12.77
CA GLU A 19 2.89 3.92 12.30
C GLU A 19 2.79 3.01 11.06
N TYR A 20 3.92 2.60 10.47
CA TYR A 20 3.93 1.70 9.31
C TYR A 20 4.01 0.24 9.75
N MET A 21 3.17 -0.61 9.17
CA MET A 21 3.20 -2.06 9.37
C MET A 21 4.04 -2.73 8.29
N GLU A 22 4.94 -3.65 8.65
CA GLU A 22 5.97 -4.21 7.76
C GLU A 22 5.77 -5.69 7.40
N SER A 23 6.10 -6.06 6.16
CA SER A 23 6.12 -7.45 5.69
C SER A 23 6.98 -7.66 4.45
N SER A 24 7.88 -8.62 4.49
CA SER A 24 8.58 -9.11 3.28
C SER A 24 7.64 -9.93 2.39
N VAL A 25 7.49 -9.56 1.12
CA VAL A 25 6.63 -10.25 0.15
C VAL A 25 7.28 -10.32 -1.24
N ARG A 26 6.91 -11.35 -2.00
CA ARG A 26 7.19 -11.44 -3.43
C ARG A 26 6.04 -10.82 -4.21
N LEU A 27 6.35 -9.99 -5.19
CA LEU A 27 5.35 -9.29 -6.00
C LEU A 27 5.14 -9.95 -7.36
N ARG A 28 3.89 -9.94 -7.85
CA ARG A 28 3.52 -10.40 -9.19
C ARG A 28 2.56 -9.41 -9.85
N ALA A 29 2.60 -9.27 -11.17
CA ALA A 29 1.63 -8.41 -11.87
C ALA A 29 0.24 -9.08 -11.95
N VAL A 30 -0.82 -8.28 -11.85
CA VAL A 30 -2.20 -8.65 -12.18
C VAL A 30 -2.44 -8.32 -13.67
N SER A 31 -2.81 -9.30 -14.48
CA SER A 31 -3.19 -9.11 -15.90
C SER A 31 -4.70 -8.91 -16.12
N ASP A 32 -5.49 -8.85 -15.06
CA ASP A 32 -6.95 -8.84 -15.13
C ASP A 32 -7.47 -7.41 -15.32
N GLY A 33 -7.87 -7.04 -16.54
CA GLY A 33 -8.76 -5.90 -16.84
C GLY A 33 -8.24 -4.49 -16.52
N LEU A 34 -8.77 -3.49 -17.24
CA LEU A 34 -8.46 -2.06 -17.05
C LEU A 34 -8.89 -1.51 -15.67
N ASP A 35 -9.67 -2.26 -14.89
CA ASP A 35 -10.28 -1.77 -13.64
C ASP A 35 -9.35 -1.89 -12.40
N ASP A 36 -8.25 -2.63 -12.49
CA ASP A 36 -7.39 -2.95 -11.35
C ASP A 36 -6.12 -2.08 -11.23
N VAL A 37 -6.00 -0.98 -11.99
CA VAL A 37 -4.76 -0.17 -12.12
C VAL A 37 -4.26 0.44 -10.79
N ASN A 38 -5.07 0.44 -9.72
CA ASN A 38 -4.69 1.02 -8.42
C ASN A 38 -4.90 0.06 -7.24
N ILE A 39 -4.89 -1.25 -7.48
CA ILE A 39 -5.24 -2.26 -6.49
C ILE A 39 -4.11 -3.26 -6.31
N ILE A 40 -3.73 -3.47 -5.04
CA ILE A 40 -2.89 -4.59 -4.61
C ILE A 40 -3.79 -5.70 -4.08
N LYS A 41 -3.71 -6.88 -4.68
CA LYS A 41 -4.42 -8.10 -4.27
C LYS A 41 -3.47 -9.01 -3.48
N MET A 42 -3.86 -9.48 -2.30
CA MET A 42 -3.02 -10.36 -1.49
C MET A 42 -3.80 -11.48 -0.79
N HIS A 43 -3.09 -12.51 -0.36
CA HIS A 43 -3.67 -13.60 0.42
C HIS A 43 -4.32 -13.06 1.71
N PRO A 44 -5.55 -13.49 2.09
CA PRO A 44 -6.27 -12.91 3.22
C PRO A 44 -5.53 -13.06 4.55
N TYR A 45 -4.85 -14.18 4.79
CA TYR A 45 -4.00 -14.34 5.98
C TYR A 45 -2.86 -13.32 6.02
N ARG A 46 -2.26 -13.02 4.87
CA ARG A 46 -1.18 -12.05 4.79
C ARG A 46 -1.67 -10.64 5.10
N MET A 47 -2.81 -10.24 4.54
CA MET A 47 -3.41 -8.95 4.84
C MET A 47 -3.79 -8.83 6.32
N ARG A 48 -4.35 -9.90 6.91
CA ARG A 48 -4.66 -9.96 8.35
C ARG A 48 -3.41 -9.68 9.19
N ASP A 49 -2.31 -10.35 8.87
CA ASP A 49 -1.06 -10.21 9.63
C ASP A 49 -0.44 -8.83 9.43
N LEU A 50 -0.44 -8.35 8.18
CA LEU A 50 0.04 -7.02 7.82
C LEU A 50 -0.78 -5.90 8.48
N LEU A 51 -2.09 -6.08 8.66
CA LEU A 51 -2.97 -5.11 9.31
C LEU A 51 -3.19 -5.38 10.81
N GLU A 52 -2.44 -6.32 11.38
CA GLU A 52 -2.51 -6.72 12.79
C GLU A 52 -3.92 -7.08 13.30
N GLU A 53 -4.74 -7.69 12.45
CA GLU A 53 -6.12 -8.09 12.77
C GLU A 53 -6.18 -9.39 13.58
N LYS A 54 -5.56 -9.39 14.77
CA LYS A 54 -5.43 -10.57 15.65
C LYS A 54 -6.77 -11.21 16.00
N ARG A 55 -7.86 -10.43 16.00
CA ARG A 55 -9.22 -10.91 16.28
C ARG A 55 -9.77 -11.84 15.19
N LEU A 56 -9.19 -11.83 13.99
CA LEU A 56 -9.62 -12.62 12.84
C LEU A 56 -8.77 -13.89 12.64
N ALA A 57 -7.88 -14.23 13.58
CA ALA A 57 -6.91 -15.31 13.42
C ALA A 57 -7.52 -16.70 13.17
N LYS A 58 -8.74 -16.94 13.67
CA LYS A 58 -9.41 -18.25 13.62
C LYS A 58 -10.34 -18.45 12.41
N LEU A 59 -10.46 -17.45 11.54
CA LEU A 59 -11.38 -17.51 10.40
C LEU A 59 -10.77 -18.26 9.22
N GLY A 60 -11.60 -19.00 8.49
CA GLY A 60 -11.21 -19.60 7.21
C GLY A 60 -10.97 -18.55 6.11
N PRO A 61 -10.32 -18.90 4.99
CA PRO A 61 -9.90 -17.91 3.99
C PRO A 61 -11.05 -17.10 3.39
N LYS A 62 -12.20 -17.74 3.12
CA LYS A 62 -13.38 -17.10 2.51
C LYS A 62 -14.03 -16.09 3.46
N GLU A 63 -14.26 -16.49 4.71
CA GLU A 63 -14.82 -15.62 5.75
C GLU A 63 -13.88 -14.48 6.10
N LEU A 64 -12.58 -14.77 6.21
CA LEU A 64 -11.56 -13.76 6.46
C LEU A 64 -11.51 -12.72 5.34
N THR A 65 -11.56 -13.16 4.08
CA THR A 65 -11.61 -12.27 2.91
C THR A 65 -12.83 -11.35 2.98
N ALA A 66 -14.02 -11.90 3.26
CA ALA A 66 -15.24 -11.11 3.38
C ALA A 66 -15.13 -10.05 4.48
N LYS A 67 -14.63 -10.41 5.67
CA LYS A 67 -14.47 -9.48 6.81
C LYS A 67 -13.43 -8.40 6.56
N LEU A 68 -12.33 -8.75 5.90
CA LEU A 68 -11.29 -7.79 5.55
C LEU A 68 -11.78 -6.83 4.44
N ASN A 69 -12.50 -7.32 3.42
CA ASN A 69 -13.13 -6.48 2.41
C ASN A 69 -14.15 -5.52 3.02
N GLU A 70 -15.09 -6.04 3.82
CA GLU A 70 -16.10 -5.24 4.53
C GLU A 70 -15.47 -4.05 5.28
N LYS A 71 -14.31 -4.26 5.90
CA LYS A 71 -13.60 -3.24 6.68
C LYS A 71 -12.75 -2.28 5.84
N TYR A 72 -12.15 -2.76 4.75
CA TYR A 72 -11.04 -2.09 4.07
C TYR A 72 -11.23 -1.79 2.57
N GLU A 73 -12.28 -2.30 1.93
CA GLU A 73 -12.54 -2.15 0.48
C GLU A 73 -12.60 -0.69 -0.01
N ASN A 74 -13.09 0.19 0.85
CA ASN A 74 -13.20 1.63 0.58
C ASN A 74 -12.07 2.45 1.20
N ARG A 75 -10.99 1.81 1.64
CA ARG A 75 -9.83 2.50 2.22
C ARG A 75 -8.64 2.48 1.28
N TYR A 76 -7.96 3.62 1.23
CA TYR A 76 -6.67 3.76 0.57
C TYR A 76 -5.55 3.73 1.61
N PHE A 77 -4.41 3.20 1.19
CA PHE A 77 -3.23 3.04 2.00
C PHE A 77 -2.06 3.76 1.35
N VAL A 78 -1.19 4.33 2.19
CA VAL A 78 0.16 4.69 1.76
C VAL A 78 1.00 3.42 1.83
N VAL A 79 1.49 2.98 0.69
CA VAL A 79 2.27 1.76 0.52
C VAL A 79 3.70 2.14 0.15
N ILE A 80 4.68 1.64 0.89
CA ILE A 80 6.10 1.82 0.61
C ILE A 80 6.72 0.46 0.34
N PHE A 81 7.44 0.37 -0.76
CA PHE A 81 8.21 -0.80 -1.15
C PHE A 81 9.69 -0.51 -0.91
N ARG A 82 10.36 -1.40 -0.18
CA ARG A 82 11.81 -1.36 -0.01
C ARG A 82 12.44 -2.65 -0.50
N GLU A 83 13.64 -2.52 -1.00
CA GLU A 83 14.50 -3.64 -1.37
C GLU A 83 15.90 -3.31 -0.86
N ASN A 84 16.57 -4.26 -0.21
CA ASN A 84 17.91 -4.06 0.38
C ASN A 84 18.01 -2.79 1.26
N SER A 85 16.99 -2.53 2.09
CA SER A 85 16.90 -1.31 2.91
C SER A 85 16.84 0.02 2.14
N LYS A 86 16.63 0.02 0.82
CA LYS A 86 16.40 1.25 0.04
C LYS A 86 14.94 1.35 -0.34
N THR A 87 14.35 2.55 -0.21
CA THR A 87 13.00 2.80 -0.75
C THR A 87 13.04 2.82 -2.26
N VAL A 88 12.30 1.87 -2.86
CA VAL A 88 12.17 1.70 -4.30
C VAL A 88 10.98 2.49 -4.81
N LEU A 89 9.84 2.37 -4.13
CA LEU A 89 8.59 3.02 -4.54
C LEU A 89 7.75 3.39 -3.32
N LYS A 90 7.08 4.54 -3.39
CA LYS A 90 6.02 4.93 -2.45
C LYS A 90 4.79 5.32 -3.27
N ARG A 91 3.64 4.75 -2.95
CA ARG A 91 2.39 4.94 -3.70
C ARG A 91 1.15 4.87 -2.82
N GLU A 92 0.12 5.60 -3.21
CA GLU A 92 -1.22 5.52 -2.63
C GLU A 92 -2.09 4.55 -3.42
N LEU A 93 -2.49 3.43 -2.81
CA LEU A 93 -3.20 2.35 -3.49
C LEU A 93 -4.27 1.73 -2.58
N LYS A 94 -5.27 1.09 -3.18
CA LYS A 94 -6.16 0.18 -2.44
C LYS A 94 -5.48 -1.16 -2.21
N ILE A 95 -5.77 -1.79 -1.08
CA ILE A 95 -5.31 -3.14 -0.77
C ILE A 95 -6.53 -4.02 -0.56
N LEU A 96 -6.64 -5.08 -1.34
CA LEU A 96 -7.74 -6.03 -1.27
C LEU A 96 -7.27 -7.45 -0.89
N PRO A 97 -7.93 -8.11 0.07
CA PRO A 97 -7.81 -9.54 0.29
C PRO A 97 -8.50 -10.29 -0.85
N VAL A 98 -7.87 -11.35 -1.35
CA VAL A 98 -8.44 -12.19 -2.41
C VAL A 98 -8.35 -13.66 -2.10
N TRP A 99 -9.44 -14.39 -2.34
CA TRP A 99 -9.48 -15.84 -2.24
C TRP A 99 -9.01 -16.47 -3.57
N VAL A 100 -7.74 -16.28 -3.90
CA VAL A 100 -7.07 -16.92 -5.05
C VAL A 100 -5.92 -17.79 -4.56
N LYS A 101 -5.54 -18.80 -5.35
CA LYS A 101 -4.34 -19.62 -5.10
C LYS A 101 -3.07 -18.76 -5.26
N THR A 102 -2.77 -17.96 -4.25
CA THR A 102 -1.54 -17.20 -4.07
C THR A 102 -0.75 -17.87 -2.94
N LYS A 103 0.57 -17.92 -3.06
CA LYS A 103 1.40 -18.33 -1.92
C LYS A 103 1.24 -17.30 -0.80
N GLU A 104 1.42 -17.71 0.45
CA GLU A 104 1.23 -16.85 1.62
C GLU A 104 2.07 -15.55 1.57
N ASN A 105 3.27 -15.63 0.97
CA ASN A 105 4.18 -14.49 0.81
C ASN A 105 4.07 -13.82 -0.57
N GLU A 106 3.08 -14.16 -1.39
CA GLU A 106 2.88 -13.59 -2.72
C GLU A 106 1.79 -12.53 -2.70
N VAL A 107 2.10 -11.38 -3.29
CA VAL A 107 1.20 -10.25 -3.45
C VAL A 107 1.11 -9.93 -4.93
N ARG A 108 -0.10 -9.69 -5.44
CA ARG A 108 -0.29 -9.25 -6.82
C ARG A 108 -0.52 -7.74 -6.84
N ALA A 109 0.33 -7.01 -7.55
CA ALA A 109 0.21 -5.57 -7.77
C ALA A 109 -0.36 -5.28 -9.16
N ASP A 110 -0.97 -4.12 -9.32
CA ASP A 110 -1.36 -3.61 -10.64
C ASP A 110 -0.16 -3.48 -11.59
N GLY A 111 -0.42 -3.52 -12.89
CA GLY A 111 0.62 -3.51 -13.91
C GLY A 111 1.51 -2.26 -13.91
N GLU A 112 0.97 -1.09 -13.52
CA GLU A 112 1.76 0.14 -13.46
C GLU A 112 2.71 0.13 -12.26
N THR A 113 2.23 -0.25 -11.08
CA THR A 113 3.04 -0.41 -9.87
C THR A 113 4.13 -1.46 -10.09
N ALA A 114 3.79 -2.60 -10.71
CA ALA A 114 4.78 -3.62 -11.05
C ALA A 114 5.86 -3.08 -12.00
N ARG A 115 5.49 -2.32 -13.04
CA ARG A 115 6.44 -1.70 -13.96
C ARG A 115 7.36 -0.69 -13.28
N LEU A 116 6.81 0.14 -12.38
CA LEU A 116 7.60 1.11 -11.62
C LEU A 116 8.57 0.44 -10.66
N LEU A 117 8.13 -0.63 -9.99
CA LEU A 117 8.98 -1.44 -9.12
C LEU A 117 10.11 -2.09 -9.91
N LYS A 118 9.80 -2.67 -11.07
CA LYS A 118 10.80 -3.26 -11.97
C LYS A 118 11.89 -2.26 -12.34
N LYS A 119 11.51 -1.04 -12.71
CA LYS A 119 12.45 0.04 -13.06
C LYS A 119 13.35 0.48 -11.89
N GLY A 120 12.85 0.37 -10.66
CA GLY A 120 13.56 0.78 -9.44
C GLY A 120 14.31 -0.36 -8.73
N SER A 121 14.08 -1.61 -9.15
CA SER A 121 14.62 -2.85 -8.57
C SER A 121 16.13 -2.95 -8.82
N ALA A 122 16.84 -3.58 -7.88
CA ALA A 122 18.27 -3.88 -8.01
C ALA A 122 18.53 -5.22 -8.75
N SER A 123 17.49 -5.95 -9.14
CA SER A 123 17.60 -7.26 -9.78
C SER A 123 18.11 -7.16 -11.21
N LEU A 124 19.27 -7.79 -11.50
CA LEU A 124 19.86 -7.88 -12.84
C LEU A 124 19.03 -8.74 -13.82
N ARG A 125 18.03 -9.49 -13.33
CA ARG A 125 17.11 -10.30 -14.15
C ARG A 125 15.94 -9.50 -14.72
N ASP A 126 15.81 -8.25 -14.31
CA ASP A 126 14.72 -7.37 -14.71
C ASP A 126 15.02 -6.55 -15.99
N ASP A 127 16.20 -6.69 -16.59
CA ASP A 127 16.59 -5.91 -17.77
C ASP A 127 15.84 -6.28 -19.07
N ASP A 128 15.21 -7.46 -19.18
CA ASP A 128 14.54 -7.87 -20.44
C ASP A 128 13.23 -8.70 -20.28
N THR A 129 12.68 -8.81 -19.08
CA THR A 129 11.47 -9.63 -18.83
C THR A 129 10.15 -8.90 -19.14
N ASP A 130 9.35 -9.47 -20.04
CA ASP A 130 8.03 -8.96 -20.43
C ASP A 130 7.01 -8.91 -19.28
N ALA A 131 5.94 -8.12 -19.42
CA ALA A 131 4.84 -7.96 -18.44
C ALA A 131 4.17 -9.27 -17.98
N ALA A 132 4.40 -10.38 -18.69
CA ALA A 132 3.99 -11.73 -18.33
C ALA A 132 4.76 -12.33 -17.14
N HIS A 133 5.96 -11.83 -16.87
CA HIS A 133 6.82 -12.25 -15.77
C HIS A 133 6.70 -11.16 -14.69
N GLY A 134 6.26 -11.54 -13.48
CA GLY A 134 6.18 -10.59 -12.37
C GLY A 134 7.53 -9.98 -12.02
N VAL A 135 7.54 -9.00 -11.12
CA VAL A 135 8.80 -8.42 -10.62
C VAL A 135 9.55 -9.50 -9.83
N ASP A 136 10.75 -9.90 -10.26
CA ASP A 136 11.54 -10.92 -9.57
C ASP A 136 12.37 -10.25 -8.46
N GLY A 137 11.76 -10.12 -7.29
CA GLY A 137 12.36 -9.51 -6.10
C GLY A 137 11.59 -9.83 -4.83
N VAL A 138 12.27 -9.70 -3.69
CA VAL A 138 11.66 -9.75 -2.36
C VAL A 138 11.64 -8.33 -1.83
N PHE A 139 10.43 -7.81 -1.60
CA PHE A 139 10.23 -6.43 -1.18
C PHE A 139 9.69 -6.39 0.23
N ASP A 140 10.26 -5.54 1.06
CA ASP A 140 9.64 -5.16 2.33
C ASP A 140 8.52 -4.16 2.02
N LEU A 141 7.29 -4.59 2.28
CA LEU A 141 6.06 -3.84 2.11
C LEU A 141 5.70 -3.17 3.43
N PHE A 142 5.62 -1.85 3.41
CA PHE A 142 5.15 -1.06 4.52
C PHE A 142 3.82 -0.42 4.17
N VAL A 143 2.80 -0.64 5.00
CA VAL A 143 1.46 -0.09 4.76
C VAL A 143 0.97 0.69 5.96
N ARG A 144 0.23 1.76 5.67
CA ARG A 144 -0.61 2.43 6.66
C ARG A 144 -1.84 3.05 6.00
N PRO A 145 -2.97 3.16 6.73
CA PRO A 145 -4.10 3.94 6.25
C PRO A 145 -3.71 5.39 5.98
N ILE A 146 -4.34 6.00 4.98
CA ILE A 146 -4.27 7.45 4.79
C ILE A 146 -4.92 8.15 5.98
N ARG A 147 -4.26 9.18 6.49
CA ARG A 147 -4.68 9.96 7.64
C ARG A 147 -4.99 11.39 7.20
N TRP A 148 -5.73 12.13 8.03
CA TRP A 148 -6.18 13.48 7.69
C TRP A 148 -5.01 14.44 7.39
N TRP A 149 -3.85 14.25 8.03
CA TRP A 149 -2.66 15.05 7.76
C TRP A 149 -2.00 14.74 6.42
N ASP A 150 -2.22 13.56 5.83
CA ASP A 150 -1.78 13.28 4.45
C ASP A 150 -2.60 14.10 3.47
N VAL A 151 -3.92 14.15 3.67
CA VAL A 151 -4.84 14.98 2.87
C VAL A 151 -4.48 16.46 2.98
N ARG A 152 -4.21 16.92 4.22
CA ARG A 152 -3.70 18.27 4.47
C ARG A 152 -2.37 18.49 3.74
N HIS A 153 -1.40 17.59 3.86
CA HIS A 153 -0.14 17.68 3.16
C HIS A 153 -0.34 17.80 1.64
N TRP A 154 -1.20 16.98 1.03
CA TRP A 154 -1.48 17.04 -0.41
C TRP A 154 -2.09 18.36 -0.88
N LEU A 155 -2.91 19.00 -0.04
CA LEU A 155 -3.42 20.35 -0.33
C LEU A 155 -2.30 21.39 -0.47
N PHE A 156 -1.18 21.20 0.24
CA PHE A 156 -0.08 22.17 0.36
C PHE A 156 1.20 21.78 -0.42
N HIS A 157 1.35 20.52 -0.89
CA HIS A 157 2.58 20.01 -1.50
C HIS A 157 2.60 19.97 -3.05
N PRO A 158 3.79 19.83 -3.70
CA PRO A 158 4.03 20.33 -5.05
C PRO A 158 3.57 19.44 -6.23
N ASN A 159 3.05 18.24 -6.01
CA ASN A 159 2.64 17.39 -7.14
C ASN A 159 1.33 17.90 -7.77
N ARG A 160 1.44 18.62 -8.89
CA ARG A 160 0.36 19.40 -9.53
C ARG A 160 -0.89 18.57 -9.83
N LYS A 161 -0.74 17.30 -10.22
CA LYS A 161 -1.88 16.41 -10.56
C LYS A 161 -2.72 16.06 -9.33
N VAL A 162 -2.07 15.70 -8.22
CA VAL A 162 -2.73 15.38 -6.95
C VAL A 162 -3.41 16.64 -6.38
N LYS A 163 -2.74 17.78 -6.44
CA LYS A 163 -3.29 19.07 -5.99
C LYS A 163 -4.56 19.47 -6.73
N VAL A 164 -4.61 19.29 -8.05
CA VAL A 164 -5.80 19.60 -8.86
C VAL A 164 -6.93 18.62 -8.54
N GLY A 165 -6.66 17.31 -8.52
CA GLY A 165 -7.68 16.31 -8.22
C GLY A 165 -8.32 16.51 -6.84
N VAL A 166 -7.49 16.74 -5.82
CA VAL A 166 -7.96 17.01 -4.46
C VAL A 166 -8.79 18.30 -4.42
N ARG A 167 -8.34 19.39 -5.04
CA ARG A 167 -9.10 20.65 -5.09
C ARG A 167 -10.42 20.54 -5.83
N VAL A 168 -10.46 19.81 -6.94
CA VAL A 168 -11.69 19.59 -7.71
C VAL A 168 -12.67 18.74 -6.91
N ALA A 169 -12.21 17.66 -6.28
CA ALA A 169 -13.03 16.88 -5.36
C ALA A 169 -13.59 17.76 -4.23
N PHE A 170 -12.74 18.58 -3.61
CA PHE A 170 -13.18 19.54 -2.58
C PHE A 170 -14.23 20.52 -3.08
N PHE A 171 -14.05 21.07 -4.28
CA PHE A 171 -15.00 22.01 -4.86
C PHE A 171 -16.36 21.35 -5.14
N ILE A 172 -16.37 20.15 -5.73
CA ILE A 172 -17.59 19.39 -6.00
C ILE A 172 -18.31 19.05 -4.69
N THR A 173 -17.60 18.50 -3.70
CA THR A 173 -18.21 18.16 -2.41
C THR A 173 -18.70 19.39 -1.66
N ALA A 174 -18.03 20.55 -1.80
CA ALA A 174 -18.49 21.80 -1.22
C ALA A 174 -19.74 22.36 -1.89
N LEU A 175 -19.91 22.18 -3.20
CA LEU A 175 -21.14 22.54 -3.90
C LEU A 175 -22.32 21.66 -3.47
N GLU A 176 -22.07 20.37 -3.20
CA GLU A 176 -23.12 19.40 -2.89
C GLU A 176 -23.54 19.40 -1.40
N TYR A 177 -22.61 19.69 -0.48
CA TYR A 177 -22.86 19.61 0.97
C TYR A 177 -22.64 20.93 1.74
N SER A 178 -22.35 22.02 1.03
CA SER A 178 -22.24 23.42 1.49
C SER A 178 -21.74 23.64 2.93
N SER A 179 -22.61 23.76 3.94
CA SER A 179 -22.26 24.19 5.31
C SER A 179 -21.47 23.17 6.13
N ASP A 180 -21.74 21.88 5.97
CA ASP A 180 -21.09 20.82 6.75
C ASP A 180 -19.65 20.59 6.32
N ILE A 181 -19.36 20.76 5.03
CA ILE A 181 -18.00 20.63 4.50
C ILE A 181 -17.08 21.69 5.10
N TRP A 182 -17.55 22.92 5.30
CA TRP A 182 -16.73 24.02 5.82
C TRP A 182 -16.33 23.77 7.28
N ARG A 183 -17.19 23.11 8.05
CA ARG A 183 -16.91 22.69 9.43
C ARG A 183 -15.85 21.59 9.46
N VAL A 184 -15.98 20.57 8.61
CA VAL A 184 -14.97 19.50 8.47
C VAL A 184 -13.64 20.07 7.97
N MET A 185 -13.68 20.97 7.00
CA MET A 185 -12.51 21.67 6.45
C MET A 185 -11.77 22.47 7.52
N ARG A 186 -12.49 23.27 8.31
CA ARG A 186 -11.90 24.01 9.42
C ARG A 186 -11.20 23.05 10.36
N ALA A 187 -11.86 21.97 10.76
CA ALA A 187 -11.27 20.94 11.62
C ALA A 187 -9.99 20.32 11.03
N VAL A 188 -9.98 19.96 9.73
CA VAL A 188 -8.79 19.37 9.06
C VAL A 188 -7.65 20.39 8.95
N LEU A 189 -7.94 21.66 8.70
CA LEU A 189 -6.94 22.72 8.54
C LEU A 189 -6.38 23.23 9.88
N THR A 190 -7.18 23.23 10.96
CA THR A 190 -6.79 23.76 12.28
C THR A 190 -6.39 22.67 13.28
N ALA A 191 -6.49 21.38 12.94
CA ALA A 191 -6.09 20.31 13.85
C ALA A 191 -4.57 20.37 14.18
N PRO A 192 -4.18 20.18 15.46
CA PRO A 192 -2.78 20.09 15.88
C PRO A 192 -2.12 18.79 15.39
N PHE A 193 -0.79 18.81 15.30
CA PHE A 193 0.05 17.71 14.79
C PHE A 193 0.19 16.56 15.80
#